data_AF-A0A8S3CA06-F1
#
_entry.id   AF-A0A8S3CA06-F1
#
_cell.length_a   1.000
_cell.length_b   1.000
_cell.length_c   1.000
_cell.angle_alpha   90.00
_cell.angle_beta   90.00
_cell.angle_gamma   90.00
#
_symmetry.space_group_name_H-M   'P 1'
#
loop_
_entity.id
_entity.type
_entity.pdbx_description
1 polymer ?
#
loop_
_entity_poly.entity_id
_entity_poly.type
_entity_poly.pdbx_seq_one_letter_code
_entity_poly.pdbx_strand_id
1 'polypeptide(L)' 'MIGSIFRLKTVKRSSDGQIWIVRMTLCSDDEHDLKQIIIDMKDHFLSREINLRTLAKLLWEMGKPDLAEKYFIRFL' A
#
# COMPACT_ATOMS: atom_id res chain seq x y z
N MET A 1 8.77 -5.18 -8.61
CA MET A 1 7.33 -4.88 -8.69
C MET A 1 7.01 -3.81 -7.68
N ILE A 2 6.92 -2.56 -8.13
CA ILE A 2 6.44 -1.44 -7.31
C ILE A 2 4.91 -1.55 -7.23
N GLY A 3 4.37 -1.60 -6.01
CA GLY A 3 2.93 -1.55 -5.74
C GLY A 3 2.17 -2.86 -5.98
N SER A 4 2.34 -3.85 -5.10
CA SER A 4 1.43 -5.01 -5.06
C SER A 4 0.29 -4.74 -4.08
N ILE A 5 -0.93 -4.62 -4.59
CA ILE A 5 -2.14 -4.49 -3.76
C ILE A 5 -2.72 -5.88 -3.52
N PHE A 6 -3.06 -6.17 -2.26
CA PHE A 6 -3.66 -7.42 -1.84
C PHE A 6 -5.03 -7.17 -1.25
N ARG A 7 -6.04 -7.93 -1.69
CA ARG A 7 -7.34 -7.96 -1.02
C ARG A 7 -7.30 -8.96 0.13
N LEU A 8 -7.55 -8.47 1.33
CA LEU A 8 -7.76 -9.30 2.51
C LEU A 8 -9.04 -10.14 2.34
N LYS A 9 -8.94 -11.46 2.45
CA LYS A 9 -10.10 -12.36 2.36
C LYS A 9 -10.58 -12.79 3.74
N THR A 10 -9.65 -13.26 4.58
CA THR A 10 -9.99 -13.70 5.94
C THR A 10 -8.81 -13.50 6.88
N VAL A 11 -9.13 -13.25 8.14
CA VAL A 11 -8.19 -13.28 9.25
C VAL A 11 -8.79 -14.22 10.29
N LYS A 12 -8.10 -15.32 10.58
CA LYS A 12 -8.57 -16.29 11.55
C LYS A 12 -7.44 -16.79 12.42
N ARG A 13 -7.78 -17.23 13.62
CA ARG A 13 -6.84 -17.91 14.50
C ARG A 13 -6.77 -19.39 14.11
N SER A 14 -5.57 -19.97 14.23
CA SER A 14 -5.37 -21.41 14.12
C SER A 14 -6.20 -22.13 15.19
N SER A 15 -6.54 -23.40 14.96
CA SER A 15 -7.37 -24.20 15.87
C SER A 15 -6.74 -24.37 17.26
N ASP A 16 -5.41 -24.30 17.34
CA ASP A 16 -4.64 -24.31 18.58
C ASP A 16 -4.52 -22.91 19.25
N GLY A 17 -5.05 -21.87 18.61
CA GLY A 17 -5.03 -20.50 19.13
C GLY A 17 -3.66 -19.82 19.10
N GLN A 18 -2.61 -20.46 18.57
CA GLN A 18 -1.25 -19.92 18.68
C GLN A 18 -0.89 -18.97 17.53
N ILE A 19 -1.51 -19.15 16.37
CA ILE A 19 -1.12 -18.46 15.14
C ILE A 19 -2.31 -17.71 14.54
N TRP A 20 -2.06 -16.50 14.04
CA TRP A 20 -2.99 -15.78 13.17
C TRP A 20 -2.71 -16.10 11.70
N ILE A 21 -3.73 -16.59 11.02
CA ILE A 21 -3.68 -16.93 9.59
C ILE A 21 -4.43 -15.84 8.84
N VAL A 22 -3.70 -15.09 8.03
CA VAL A 22 -4.25 -14.07 7.12
C VAL A 22 -4.25 -14.64 5.72
N ARG A 23 -5.44 -14.77 5.10
CA ARG A 23 -5.55 -15.09 3.68
C ARG A 23 -5.81 -13.83 2.89
N MET A 24 -5.02 -13.65 1.84
CA MET A 24 -5.11 -12.52 0.93
C MET A 24 -4.96 -13.01 -0.51
N THR A 25 -5.53 -12.26 -1.44
CA THR A 25 -5.40 -12.49 -2.88
C THR A 25 -4.67 -11.32 -3.49
N LEU A 26 -3.66 -11.59 -4.32
CA LEU A 26 -3.01 -10.55 -5.12
C LEU A 26 -4.04 -10.01 -6.12
N CYS A 27 -4.32 -8.71 -6.06
CA CYS A 27 -5.21 -8.06 -7.00
C CYS A 27 -4.50 -7.96 -8.36
N SER A 28 -5.11 -8.50 -9.41
CA SER A 28 -4.63 -8.32 -10.79
C SER A 28 -5.21 -7.03 -11.39
N ASP A 29 -4.61 -6.58 -12.50
CA ASP A 29 -5.07 -5.42 -13.27
C ASP A 29 -6.50 -5.59 -13.87
N ASP A 30 -7.11 -6.78 -13.72
CA ASP A 30 -8.45 -7.13 -14.24
C ASP A 30 -9.57 -6.97 -13.20
N GLU A 31 -9.24 -6.72 -11.93
CA GLU A 31 -10.24 -6.42 -10.92
C GLU A 31 -10.74 -4.99 -11.09
N HIS A 32 -11.90 -4.84 -11.75
CA HIS A 32 -12.45 -3.57 -12.23
C HIS A 32 -12.44 -2.44 -11.18
N ASP A 33 -12.80 -2.76 -9.93
CA ASP A 33 -12.88 -1.79 -8.83
C ASP A 33 -11.51 -1.28 -8.36
N LEU A 34 -10.46 -2.09 -8.51
CA LEU A 34 -9.09 -1.73 -8.14
C LEU A 34 -8.27 -1.23 -9.32
N LYS A 35 -8.71 -1.49 -10.55
CA LYS A 35 -8.03 -1.08 -11.77
C LYS A 35 -7.77 0.43 -11.79
N GLN A 36 -8.75 1.23 -11.38
CA GLN A 36 -8.60 2.68 -11.34
C GLN A 36 -7.59 3.12 -10.27
N ILE A 37 -7.63 2.52 -9.07
CA ILE A 37 -6.65 2.79 -8.01
C ILE A 37 -5.23 2.38 -8.44
N ILE A 38 -5.10 1.23 -9.10
CA ILE A 38 -3.81 0.72 -9.60
C ILE A 38 -3.29 1.61 -10.74
N ILE A 39 -4.15 2.08 -11.64
CA ILE A 39 -3.78 3.01 -12.72
C ILE A 39 -3.36 4.36 -12.11
N ASP A 40 -4.12 4.92 -11.18
CA ASP A 40 -3.78 6.18 -10.52
C ASP A 40 -2.45 6.06 -9.77
N MET A 41 -2.24 4.95 -9.03
CA MET A 41 -0.95 4.66 -8.41
C MET A 41 0.15 4.53 -9.48
N LYS A 42 -0.05 3.73 -10.52
CA LYS A 42 0.96 3.54 -11.57
C LYS A 42 1.32 4.88 -12.24
N ASP A 43 0.37 5.75 -12.53
CA ASP A 43 0.62 7.04 -13.17
C ASP A 43 1.37 8.01 -12.25
N HIS A 44 1.01 8.04 -10.95
CA HIS A 44 1.71 8.82 -9.94
C HIS A 44 3.09 8.27 -9.55
N PHE A 45 3.32 6.96 -9.67
CA PHE A 45 4.53 6.28 -9.17
C PHE A 45 5.51 5.79 -10.26
N LEU A 46 5.09 5.47 -11.49
CA LEU A 46 6.03 5.04 -12.55
C LEU A 46 6.79 6.21 -13.17
N SER A 47 6.23 7.43 -13.16
CA SER A 47 6.86 8.61 -13.77
C SER A 47 7.87 9.30 -12.86
N ARG A 48 7.92 8.96 -11.57
CA ARG A 48 8.77 9.62 -10.56
C ARG A 48 9.52 8.59 -9.75
N GLU A 49 10.84 8.78 -9.60
CA GLU A 49 11.61 8.04 -8.61
C GLU A 49 10.91 8.07 -7.25
N ILE A 50 10.63 6.89 -6.71
CA ILE A 50 10.10 6.74 -5.36
C ILE A 50 11.26 6.97 -4.41
N ASN A 51 11.36 8.20 -3.90
CA ASN A 51 12.26 8.57 -2.83
C ASN A 51 11.44 8.92 -1.58
N LEU A 52 12.13 9.12 -0.45
CA LEU A 52 11.47 9.37 0.84
C LEU A 52 10.56 10.61 0.79
N ARG A 53 10.87 11.60 -0.05
CA ARG A 53 10.05 12.78 -0.27
C ARG A 53 8.75 12.46 -1.02
N THR A 54 8.80 11.66 -2.08
CA THR A 54 7.59 11.23 -2.82
C THR A 54 6.70 10.35 -1.94
N LEU A 55 7.28 9.48 -1.12
CA LEU A 55 6.55 8.66 -0.15
C LEU A 55 5.90 9.49 0.97
N ALA A 56 6.64 10.44 1.56
CA ALA A 56 6.12 11.33 2.60
C ALA A 56 4.93 12.15 2.11
N LYS A 57 5.01 12.68 0.88
CA LYS A 57 3.93 13.45 0.26
C LYS A 57 2.67 12.62 0.04
N LEU A 58 2.82 11.35 -0.35
CA LEU A 58 1.68 10.46 -0.52
C LEU A 58 1.02 10.11 0.82
N LEU A 59 1.80 9.86 1.86
CA LEU A 59 1.28 9.61 3.20
C LEU A 59 0.49 10.83 3.72
N TRP A 60 0.93 12.04 3.38
CA TRP A 60 0.21 13.27 3.66
C TRP A 60 -1.13 13.33 2.93
N GLU A 61 -1.15 13.09 1.61
CA GLU A 61 -2.37 13.07 0.79
C GLU A 61 -3.35 11.97 1.21
N MET A 62 -2.86 10.86 1.78
CA MET A 62 -3.67 9.79 2.37
C MET A 62 -4.21 10.10 3.78
N GLY A 63 -3.98 11.30 4.32
CA GLY A 63 -4.44 11.69 5.64
C GLY A 63 -3.67 11.04 6.80
N LYS A 64 -2.40 10.66 6.57
CA LYS A 64 -1.50 10.09 7.58
C LYS A 64 -0.33 11.06 7.90
N PRO A 65 -0.61 12.21 8.53
CA PRO A 65 0.37 13.27 8.73
C PRO A 65 1.58 12.83 9.59
N ASP A 66 1.36 12.08 10.68
CA ASP A 66 2.45 11.64 11.58
C ASP A 66 3.48 10.76 10.85
N LEU A 67 2.99 9.89 9.96
CA LEU A 67 3.86 9.07 9.13
C LEU A 67 4.57 9.91 8.07
N ALA A 68 3.85 10.82 7.41
CA ALA A 68 4.44 11.72 6.43
C ALA A 68 5.61 12.54 7.01
N GLU A 69 5.42 13.11 8.20
CA GLU A 69 6.44 13.89 8.90
C GLU A 69 7.71 13.06 9.17
N LYS A 70 7.55 11.83 9.68
CA LYS A 70 8.68 10.92 9.93
C LYS A 70 9.51 10.65 8.68
N TYR A 71 8.86 10.52 7.52
CA TYR A 71 9.56 10.27 6.26
C TYR A 71 10.14 11.56 5.65
N PHE A 72 9.54 12.73 5.87
CA PHE A 72 10.15 14.02 5.54
C PHE A 72 11.43 14.26 6.35
N ILE A 73 11.41 14.00 7.66
CA ILE A 73 12.58 14.16 8.53
C ILE A 73 13.72 13.22 8.10
N ARG A 74 13.40 11.99 7.70
CA ARG A 74 14.41 11.01 7.24
C ARG A 74 14.99 11.31 5.86
N PHE A 75 14.34 12.19 5.09
CA PHE A 75 14.84 12.62 3.79
C PHE A 75 15.87 13.75 3.91
N LEU A 76 15.74 14.58 4.95
CA LEU A 76 16.73 15.61 5.34
C LEU A 76 17.97 14.95 5.93
#